data_AF-A0AAJ1V9W5-F1
#
_entry.id   AF-A0AAJ1V9W5-F1
#
_cell.length_a   1.000
_cell.length_b   1.000
_cell.length_c   1.000
_cell.angle_alpha   90.00
_cell.angle_beta   90.00
_cell.angle_gamma   90.00
#
_symmetry.space_group_name_H-M   'P 1'
#
loop_
_entity.id
_entity.type
_entity.pdbx_description
1 polymer ?
#
loop_
_entity_poly.entity_id
_entity_poly.type
_entity_poly.pdbx_seq_one_letter_code
_entity_poly.pdbx_strand_id
1 'polypeptide(L)'
;MLKIDRSELDRAIKNMVAMYADTEKVLADYEEEKQVLVNRENGFKERMLQLQKEHTQVLLDRESSKDNTSDYIKLSKKLTAANDDIQIIVSLQAQLKEDFKELKQKYIPIIRDTYSNDVSAKNEFPVNDTIDYVKYELLNAIADYAKEVRKLQLPIREIVGDEFLGDSQLMQENKSFQRAFEFDSTYLSYVGDLGNYVIAKNHVLSSISGNLHPEVRKPVKDVE
;
A
#
# COMPACT_ATOMS: atom_id res chain seq x y z
N MET A 1 20.29 -6.25 25.15
CA MET A 1 19.05 -5.64 24.61
C MET A 1 18.21 -6.74 23.99
N LEU A 2 16.99 -6.96 24.49
CA LEU A 2 16.03 -7.83 23.83
C LEU A 2 15.79 -7.29 22.41
N LYS A 3 15.86 -8.15 21.40
CA LYS A 3 15.59 -7.80 20.01
C LYS A 3 14.36 -8.56 19.54
N ILE A 4 13.47 -7.89 18.82
CA ILE A 4 12.36 -8.53 18.15
C ILE A 4 12.92 -9.28 16.95
N ASP A 5 12.62 -10.58 16.83
CA ASP A 5 12.90 -11.34 15.62
C ASP A 5 11.99 -10.86 14.48
N ARG A 6 12.60 -10.48 13.37
CA ARG A 6 11.92 -9.94 12.18
C ARG A 6 11.95 -10.91 10.99
N SER A 7 12.51 -12.10 11.15
CA SER A 7 12.77 -13.03 10.04
C SER A 7 11.49 -13.39 9.27
N GLU A 8 10.40 -13.64 10.00
CA GLU A 8 9.07 -13.91 9.42
C GLU A 8 8.50 -12.72 8.64
N LEU A 9 8.63 -11.51 9.20
CA LEU A 9 8.20 -10.28 8.54
C LEU A 9 9.01 -10.02 7.26
N ASP A 10 10.33 -10.14 7.33
CA ASP A 10 11.20 -9.87 6.19
C ASP A 10 10.97 -10.90 5.07
N ARG A 11 10.64 -12.16 5.43
CA ARG A 11 10.19 -13.19 4.47
C ARG A 11 8.85 -12.83 3.83
N ALA A 12 7.87 -12.38 4.61
CA ALA A 12 6.57 -11.94 4.10
C ALA A 12 6.72 -10.74 3.14
N ILE A 13 7.51 -9.72 3.51
CA ILE A 13 7.80 -8.56 2.66
C ILE A 13 8.44 -8.99 1.33
N LYS A 14 9.40 -9.91 1.37
CA LYS A 14 10.05 -10.43 0.16
C LYS A 14 9.06 -11.16 -0.76
N ASN A 15 8.10 -11.89 -0.19
CA ASN A 15 7.06 -12.58 -0.95
C ASN A 15 6.00 -11.62 -1.51
N MET A 16 5.74 -10.49 -0.84
CA MET A 16 4.82 -9.44 -1.32
C MET A 16 5.31 -8.68 -2.56
N VAL A 17 6.57 -8.82 -2.98
CA VAL A 17 7.10 -8.16 -4.19
C VAL A 17 6.30 -8.54 -5.44
N ALA A 18 5.65 -9.71 -5.44
CA ALA A 18 4.79 -10.19 -6.53
C ALA A 18 3.28 -10.05 -6.23
N MET A 19 2.88 -9.25 -5.24
CA MET A 19 1.48 -9.21 -4.76
C MET A 19 0.48 -8.85 -5.86
N TYR A 20 0.88 -8.05 -6.85
CA TYR A 20 0.01 -7.62 -7.96
C TYR A 20 0.30 -8.31 -9.30
N ALA A 21 1.10 -9.38 -9.30
CA ALA A 21 1.59 -9.99 -10.53
C ALA A 21 0.46 -10.51 -11.45
N ASP A 22 -0.65 -10.99 -10.89
CA ASP A 22 -1.76 -11.49 -11.69
C ASP A 22 -2.65 -10.34 -12.21
N THR A 23 -2.86 -9.29 -11.41
CA THR A 23 -3.48 -8.04 -11.90
C THR A 23 -2.66 -7.41 -13.03
N GLU A 24 -1.32 -7.39 -12.91
CA GLU A 24 -0.42 -6.86 -13.94
C GLU A 24 -0.57 -7.62 -15.27
N LYS A 25 -0.70 -8.95 -15.24
CA LYS A 25 -0.95 -9.75 -16.45
C LYS A 25 -2.27 -9.39 -17.11
N VAL A 26 -3.36 -9.30 -16.34
CA VAL A 26 -4.68 -8.93 -16.89
C VAL A 26 -4.67 -7.53 -17.50
N LEU A 27 -3.94 -6.59 -16.89
CA LEU A 27 -3.78 -5.24 -17.44
C LEU A 27 -2.95 -5.24 -18.73
N ALA A 28 -1.95 -6.13 -18.85
CA ALA A 28 -1.20 -6.29 -20.09
C ALA A 28 -2.10 -6.83 -21.21
N ASP A 29 -2.92 -7.85 -20.94
CA ASP A 29 -3.88 -8.41 -21.91
C ASP A 29 -4.89 -7.34 -22.38
N TYR A 30 -5.40 -6.51 -21.45
CA TYR A 30 -6.27 -5.39 -21.77
C TYR A 30 -5.58 -4.37 -22.68
N GLU A 31 -4.32 -4.00 -22.39
CA GLU A 31 -3.60 -3.00 -23.17
C GLU A 31 -3.27 -3.52 -24.58
N GLU A 32 -2.97 -4.82 -24.73
CA GLU A 32 -2.79 -5.46 -26.04
C GLU A 32 -4.06 -5.38 -26.89
N GLU A 33 -5.22 -5.79 -26.34
CA GLU A 33 -6.51 -5.71 -27.06
C GLU A 33 -6.89 -4.25 -27.39
N LYS A 34 -6.66 -3.33 -26.45
CA LYS A 34 -6.90 -1.90 -26.65
C LYS A 34 -6.04 -1.33 -27.78
N GLN A 35 -4.80 -1.79 -27.93
CA GLN A 35 -3.89 -1.29 -28.96
C GLN A 35 -4.41 -1.60 -30.37
N VAL A 36 -5.12 -2.73 -30.56
CA VAL A 36 -5.80 -3.05 -31.83
C VAL A 36 -6.84 -1.98 -32.17
N LEU A 37 -7.65 -1.57 -31.20
CA LEU A 37 -8.68 -0.53 -31.40
C LEU A 37 -8.04 0.85 -31.65
N VAL A 38 -6.95 1.18 -30.96
CA VAL A 38 -6.19 2.42 -31.18
C VAL A 38 -5.61 2.48 -32.59
N ASN A 39 -5.03 1.38 -33.08
CA ASN A 39 -4.51 1.31 -34.43
C ASN A 39 -5.62 1.48 -35.47
N ARG A 40 -6.79 0.89 -35.23
CA ARG A 40 -7.98 1.06 -36.08
C ARG A 40 -8.48 2.51 -36.07
N GLU A 41 -8.51 3.16 -34.90
CA GLU A 41 -8.86 4.58 -34.77
C GLU A 41 -7.94 5.47 -35.60
N ASN A 42 -6.63 5.24 -35.51
CA ASN A 42 -5.62 5.99 -36.26
C ASN A 42 -5.80 5.79 -37.77
N GLY A 43 -6.00 4.55 -38.22
CA GLY A 43 -6.29 4.25 -39.63
C GLY A 43 -7.53 4.98 -40.16
N PHE A 44 -8.60 5.07 -39.34
CA PHE A 44 -9.79 5.85 -39.72
C PHE A 44 -9.52 7.35 -39.78
N LYS A 45 -8.74 7.91 -38.85
CA LYS A 45 -8.36 9.34 -38.87
C LYS A 45 -7.54 9.67 -40.12
N GLU A 46 -6.57 8.83 -40.46
CA GLU A 46 -5.74 8.99 -41.65
C GLU A 46 -6.56 8.91 -42.93
N ARG A 47 -7.41 7.89 -43.07
CA ARG A 47 -8.27 7.74 -44.26
C ARG A 47 -9.28 8.88 -44.38
N MET A 48 -9.85 9.36 -43.27
CA MET A 48 -10.76 10.51 -43.27
C MET A 48 -10.05 11.77 -43.79
N LEU A 49 -8.83 12.03 -43.32
CA LEU A 49 -8.04 13.18 -43.75
C LEU A 49 -7.67 13.09 -45.24
N GLN A 50 -7.36 11.89 -45.73
CA GLN A 50 -7.12 11.64 -47.15
C GLN A 50 -8.38 11.90 -48.00
N LEU A 51 -9.54 11.36 -47.58
CA LEU A 51 -10.81 11.58 -48.28
C LEU A 51 -11.23 13.05 -48.29
N GLN A 52 -11.00 13.80 -47.22
CA GLN A 52 -11.28 15.23 -47.18
C GLN A 52 -10.43 16.02 -48.18
N LYS A 53 -9.14 15.66 -48.32
CA LYS A 53 -8.25 16.26 -49.33
C LYS A 53 -8.71 15.92 -50.74
N GLU A 54 -8.99 14.64 -51.02
CA GLU A 54 -9.49 14.17 -52.31
C GLU A 54 -10.82 14.85 -52.67
N HIS A 55 -11.77 14.91 -51.75
CA HIS A 55 -13.06 15.55 -51.94
C HIS A 55 -12.91 17.05 -52.28
N THR A 56 -12.04 17.76 -51.56
CA THR A 56 -11.76 19.18 -51.82
C THR A 56 -11.14 19.39 -53.21
N GLN A 57 -10.18 18.54 -53.60
CA GLN A 57 -9.56 18.64 -54.91
C GLN A 57 -10.57 18.36 -56.04
N VAL A 58 -11.38 17.30 -55.93
CA VAL A 58 -12.38 16.96 -56.94
C VAL A 58 -13.45 18.06 -57.07
N LEU A 59 -13.80 18.76 -55.97
CA LEU A 59 -14.68 19.92 -56.02
C LEU A 59 -14.09 21.06 -56.87
N LEU A 60 -12.80 21.38 -56.66
CA LEU A 60 -12.10 22.40 -57.43
C LEU A 60 -12.01 22.01 -58.91
N ASP A 61 -11.61 20.78 -59.21
CA ASP A 61 -11.49 20.28 -60.58
C ASP A 61 -12.84 20.29 -61.32
N ARG A 62 -13.93 19.97 -60.60
CA ARG A 62 -15.29 20.00 -61.15
C ARG A 62 -15.70 21.42 -61.49
N GLU A 63 -15.38 22.38 -60.63
CA GLU A 63 -15.65 23.81 -60.84
C GLU A 63 -14.92 24.33 -62.08
N SER A 64 -13.66 23.92 -62.29
CA SER A 64 -12.89 24.26 -63.49
C SER A 64 -13.36 23.56 -64.77
N SER A 65 -14.15 22.48 -64.67
CA SER A 65 -14.60 21.66 -65.80
C SER A 65 -16.06 21.92 -66.21
N LYS A 66 -16.66 23.02 -65.77
CA LYS A 66 -18.08 23.34 -66.01
C LYS A 66 -18.49 23.32 -67.48
N ASP A 67 -17.60 23.72 -68.37
CA ASP A 67 -17.87 23.81 -69.80
C ASP A 67 -17.66 22.48 -70.54
N ASN A 68 -17.17 21.44 -69.85
CA ASN A 68 -17.06 20.08 -70.36
C ASN A 68 -17.99 19.14 -69.59
N THR A 69 -19.17 18.90 -70.17
CA THR A 69 -20.24 18.08 -69.59
C THR A 69 -19.78 16.67 -69.21
N SER A 70 -18.92 16.03 -70.01
CA SER A 70 -18.47 14.65 -69.76
C SER A 70 -17.62 14.57 -68.50
N ASP A 71 -16.66 15.48 -68.35
CA ASP A 71 -15.76 15.50 -67.20
C ASP A 71 -16.48 16.00 -65.94
N TYR A 72 -17.39 16.95 -66.08
CA TYR A 72 -18.28 17.38 -64.99
C TYR A 72 -19.09 16.21 -64.40
N ILE A 73 -19.68 15.36 -65.26
CA ILE A 73 -20.45 14.18 -64.81
C ILE A 73 -19.54 13.17 -64.09
N LYS A 74 -18.34 12.89 -64.63
CA LYS A 74 -17.39 11.96 -63.99
C LYS A 74 -16.94 12.46 -62.61
N LEU A 75 -16.60 13.75 -62.50
CA LEU A 75 -16.16 14.35 -61.24
C LEU A 75 -17.31 14.42 -60.22
N SER A 76 -18.54 14.65 -60.69
CA SER A 76 -19.74 14.57 -59.83
C SER A 76 -19.95 13.18 -59.25
N LYS A 77 -19.76 12.12 -60.05
CA LYS A 77 -19.81 10.74 -59.54
C LYS A 77 -18.72 10.45 -58.50
N LYS A 78 -17.50 10.94 -58.73
CA LYS A 78 -16.39 10.81 -57.77
C LYS A 78 -16.71 11.52 -56.44
N LEU A 79 -17.35 12.68 -56.47
CA LEU A 79 -17.78 13.39 -55.25
C LEU A 79 -18.83 12.60 -54.48
N THR A 80 -19.83 12.04 -55.16
CA THR A 80 -20.83 11.19 -54.51
C THR A 80 -20.16 10.00 -53.83
N ALA A 81 -19.28 9.29 -54.53
CA ALA A 81 -18.56 8.15 -53.96
C ALA A 81 -17.69 8.54 -52.75
N ALA A 82 -16.97 9.66 -52.82
CA ALA A 82 -16.17 10.15 -51.70
C ALA A 82 -17.05 10.53 -50.48
N ASN A 83 -18.23 11.08 -50.71
CA ASN A 83 -19.18 11.41 -49.65
C ASN A 83 -19.75 10.14 -48.97
N ASP A 84 -20.04 9.10 -49.77
CA ASP A 84 -20.47 7.80 -49.24
C ASP A 84 -19.37 7.16 -48.38
N ASP A 85 -18.12 7.18 -48.84
CA ASP A 85 -16.95 6.69 -48.08
C ASP A 85 -16.79 7.45 -46.75
N ILE A 86 -16.95 8.78 -46.75
CA ILE A 86 -16.89 9.60 -45.52
C ILE A 86 -17.98 9.16 -44.53
N GLN A 87 -19.23 8.97 -44.99
CA GLN A 87 -20.33 8.53 -44.13
C GLN A 87 -20.07 7.15 -43.52
N ILE A 88 -19.50 6.22 -44.30
CA ILE A 88 -19.10 4.90 -43.82
C ILE A 88 -18.07 5.04 -42.69
N ILE A 89 -17.01 5.85 -42.87
CA ILE A 89 -15.98 6.01 -41.84
C ILE A 89 -16.55 6.67 -40.57
N VAL A 90 -17.44 7.67 -40.70
CA VAL A 90 -18.11 8.27 -39.54
C VAL A 90 -18.91 7.22 -38.76
N SER A 91 -19.63 6.35 -39.46
CA SER A 91 -20.36 5.24 -38.84
C SER A 91 -19.41 4.26 -38.12
N LEU A 92 -18.30 3.89 -38.76
CA LEU A 92 -17.29 3.01 -38.16
C LEU A 92 -16.59 3.65 -36.95
N GLN A 93 -16.37 4.96 -36.95
CA GLN A 93 -15.84 5.69 -35.79
C GLN A 93 -16.84 5.71 -34.62
N ALA A 94 -18.14 5.79 -34.90
CA ALA A 94 -19.17 5.68 -33.87
C ALA A 94 -19.20 4.26 -33.28
N GLN A 95 -19.12 3.23 -34.12
CA GLN A 95 -19.03 1.84 -33.68
C GLN A 95 -17.77 1.59 -32.84
N LEU A 96 -16.63 2.15 -33.23
CA LEU A 96 -15.37 2.00 -32.49
C LEU A 96 -15.47 2.51 -31.04
N LYS A 97 -16.28 3.54 -30.78
CA LYS A 97 -16.53 4.01 -29.40
C LYS A 97 -17.27 2.97 -28.57
N GLU A 98 -18.20 2.24 -29.18
CA GLU A 98 -18.89 1.13 -28.52
C GLU A 98 -17.92 -0.05 -28.35
N ASP A 99 -17.08 -0.37 -29.33
CA ASP A 99 -16.04 -1.42 -29.22
C ASP A 99 -15.12 -1.16 -28.01
N PHE A 100 -14.68 0.10 -27.79
CA PHE A 100 -13.90 0.47 -26.60
C PHE A 100 -14.68 0.31 -25.29
N LYS A 101 -15.98 0.58 -25.30
CA LYS A 101 -16.85 0.45 -24.13
C LYS A 101 -17.07 -1.01 -23.79
N GLU A 102 -17.33 -1.85 -24.79
CA GLU A 102 -17.44 -3.31 -24.66
C GLU A 102 -16.14 -3.92 -24.12
N LEU A 103 -14.98 -3.49 -24.63
CA LEU A 103 -13.68 -3.93 -24.13
C LEU A 103 -13.53 -3.61 -22.63
N LYS A 104 -13.86 -2.38 -22.21
CA LYS A 104 -13.83 -2.00 -20.79
C LYS A 104 -14.82 -2.83 -19.97
N GLN A 105 -16.03 -3.04 -20.46
CA GLN A 105 -17.04 -3.85 -19.78
C GLN A 105 -16.60 -5.31 -19.59
N LYS A 106 -15.91 -5.89 -20.58
CA LYS A 106 -15.30 -7.22 -20.50
C LYS A 106 -14.26 -7.30 -19.37
N TYR A 107 -13.38 -6.32 -19.26
CA TYR A 107 -12.26 -6.36 -18.32
C TYR A 107 -12.58 -5.87 -16.90
N ILE A 108 -13.61 -5.04 -16.70
CA ILE A 108 -14.03 -4.58 -15.35
C ILE A 108 -14.16 -5.71 -14.33
N PRO A 109 -14.95 -6.78 -14.56
CA PRO A 109 -15.10 -7.85 -13.57
C PRO A 109 -13.79 -8.63 -13.37
N ILE A 110 -13.03 -8.87 -14.45
CA ILE A 110 -11.77 -9.62 -14.39
C ILE A 110 -10.75 -8.89 -13.52
N ILE A 111 -10.52 -7.60 -13.80
CA ILE A 111 -9.60 -6.76 -13.03
C ILE A 111 -10.05 -6.66 -11.57
N ARG A 112 -11.35 -6.51 -11.32
CA ARG A 112 -11.87 -6.44 -9.95
C ARG A 112 -11.56 -7.72 -9.18
N ASP A 113 -11.82 -8.87 -9.77
CA ASP A 113 -11.67 -10.17 -9.11
C ASP A 113 -10.19 -10.49 -8.89
N THR A 114 -9.33 -10.29 -9.91
CA THR A 114 -7.88 -10.50 -9.75
C THR A 114 -7.27 -9.55 -8.74
N TYR A 115 -7.59 -8.26 -8.80
CA TYR A 115 -7.11 -7.28 -7.82
C TYR A 115 -7.57 -7.62 -6.40
N SER A 116 -8.81 -8.07 -6.23
CA SER A 116 -9.31 -8.45 -4.90
C SER A 116 -8.56 -9.67 -4.33
N ASN A 117 -8.24 -10.65 -5.18
CA ASN A 117 -7.45 -11.81 -4.79
C ASN A 117 -6.01 -11.43 -4.45
N ASP A 118 -5.36 -10.63 -5.30
CA ASP A 118 -4.01 -10.11 -5.08
C ASP A 118 -3.92 -9.33 -3.76
N VAL A 119 -4.87 -8.44 -3.49
CA VAL A 119 -4.93 -7.66 -2.24
C VAL A 119 -5.18 -8.53 -1.02
N SER A 120 -5.81 -9.69 -1.16
CA SER A 120 -6.08 -10.58 -0.02
C SER A 120 -4.79 -11.14 0.61
N ALA A 121 -3.71 -11.25 -0.18
CA ALA A 121 -2.40 -11.70 0.29
C ALA A 121 -1.80 -10.78 1.37
N LYS A 122 -2.22 -9.50 1.44
CA LYS A 122 -1.78 -8.58 2.51
C LYS A 122 -2.19 -9.04 3.91
N ASN A 123 -3.25 -9.86 4.00
CA ASN A 123 -3.77 -10.36 5.26
C ASN A 123 -2.98 -11.56 5.81
N GLU A 124 -1.96 -12.05 5.08
CA GLU A 124 -1.11 -13.15 5.54
C GLU A 124 -0.28 -12.78 6.78
N PHE A 125 -0.06 -11.49 7.05
CA PHE A 125 0.64 -11.05 8.25
C PHE A 125 -0.36 -10.77 9.40
N PRO A 126 -0.41 -11.61 10.45
CA PRO A 126 -1.34 -11.43 11.58
C PRO A 126 -0.81 -10.34 12.52
N VAL A 127 -1.09 -9.08 12.17
CA VAL A 127 -0.60 -7.89 12.91
C VAL A 127 -0.93 -7.96 14.40
N ASN A 128 -2.18 -8.30 14.74
CA ASN A 128 -2.63 -8.31 16.14
C ASN A 128 -1.92 -9.39 16.96
N ASP A 129 -1.87 -10.62 16.46
CA ASP A 129 -1.23 -11.74 17.16
C ASP A 129 0.26 -11.47 17.36
N THR A 130 0.91 -10.86 16.37
CA THR A 130 2.32 -10.48 16.47
C THR A 130 2.55 -9.42 17.55
N ILE A 131 1.70 -8.39 17.59
CA ILE A 131 1.78 -7.34 18.61
C ILE A 131 1.61 -7.93 20.01
N ASP A 132 0.63 -8.80 20.19
CA ASP A 132 0.32 -9.38 21.51
C ASP A 132 1.40 -10.38 21.95
N TYR A 133 1.95 -11.17 21.03
CA TYR A 133 3.11 -12.02 21.30
C TYR A 133 4.33 -11.20 21.76
N VAL A 134 4.65 -10.11 21.06
CA VAL A 134 5.79 -9.24 21.44
C VAL A 134 5.57 -8.59 22.81
N LYS A 135 4.35 -8.12 23.12
CA LYS A 135 4.02 -7.60 24.46
C LYS A 135 4.21 -8.67 25.53
N TYR A 136 3.71 -9.88 25.27
CA TYR A 136 3.81 -11.01 26.19
C TYR A 136 5.28 -11.36 26.50
N GLU A 137 6.10 -11.54 25.48
CA GLU A 137 7.53 -11.87 25.64
C GLU A 137 8.29 -10.78 26.40
N LEU A 138 8.01 -9.50 26.11
CA LEU A 138 8.64 -8.38 26.83
C LEU A 138 8.27 -8.37 28.31
N LEU A 139 6.98 -8.49 28.64
CA LEU A 139 6.50 -8.48 30.02
C LEU A 139 7.00 -9.71 30.79
N ASN A 140 7.07 -10.87 30.15
CA ASN A 140 7.65 -12.07 30.74
C ASN A 140 9.12 -11.90 31.06
N ALA A 141 9.92 -11.36 30.14
CA ALA A 141 11.34 -11.13 30.39
C ALA A 141 11.58 -10.20 31.60
N ILE A 142 10.75 -9.14 31.74
CA ILE A 142 10.78 -8.24 32.91
C ILE A 142 10.38 -9.00 34.18
N ALA A 143 9.30 -9.78 34.13
CA ALA A 143 8.80 -10.53 35.26
C ALA A 143 9.80 -11.60 35.75
N ASP A 144 10.46 -12.30 34.84
CA ASP A 144 11.45 -13.33 35.18
C ASP A 144 12.71 -12.72 35.80
N TYR A 145 13.17 -11.58 35.28
CA TYR A 145 14.25 -10.83 35.94
C TYR A 145 13.85 -10.37 37.34
N ALA A 146 12.65 -9.79 37.50
CA ALA A 146 12.15 -9.36 38.80
C ALA A 146 12.00 -10.53 39.79
N LYS A 147 11.57 -11.71 39.32
CA LYS A 147 11.51 -12.93 40.14
C LYS A 147 12.90 -13.35 40.62
N GLU A 148 13.90 -13.38 39.73
CA GLU A 148 15.27 -13.75 40.12
C GLU A 148 15.88 -12.74 41.11
N VAL A 149 15.65 -11.44 40.92
CA VAL A 149 16.04 -10.41 41.91
C VAL A 149 15.40 -10.69 43.27
N ARG A 150 14.10 -10.95 43.32
CA ARG A 150 13.39 -11.25 44.58
C ARG A 150 13.89 -12.53 45.24
N LYS A 151 14.17 -13.57 44.45
CA LYS A 151 14.71 -14.84 44.91
C LYS A 151 16.09 -14.67 45.55
N LEU A 152 16.95 -13.84 44.96
CA LEU A 152 18.26 -13.52 45.53
C LEU A 152 18.16 -12.63 46.78
N GLN A 153 17.14 -11.75 46.85
CA GLN A 153 16.93 -10.89 48.01
C GLN A 153 16.35 -11.65 49.21
N LEU A 154 15.52 -12.67 48.99
CA LEU A 154 14.75 -13.33 50.06
C LEU A 154 15.62 -13.80 51.24
N PRO A 155 16.73 -14.54 51.05
CA PRO A 155 17.57 -14.98 52.16
C PRO A 155 18.24 -13.82 52.92
N ILE A 156 18.61 -12.75 52.20
CA ILE A 156 19.22 -11.55 52.80
C ILE A 156 18.18 -10.84 53.67
N ARG A 157 16.94 -10.73 53.18
CA ARG A 157 15.86 -10.07 53.89
C ARG A 157 15.45 -10.83 55.14
N GLU A 158 15.46 -12.16 55.13
CA GLU A 158 15.19 -12.98 56.30
C GLU A 158 16.20 -12.67 57.42
N ILE A 159 17.49 -12.74 57.13
CA ILE A 159 18.56 -12.45 58.11
C ILE A 159 18.49 -10.99 58.60
N VAL A 160 18.40 -10.02 57.67
CA VAL A 160 18.39 -8.60 58.03
C VAL A 160 17.11 -8.22 58.78
N GLY A 161 15.98 -8.83 58.41
CA GLY A 161 14.69 -8.65 59.08
C GLY A 161 14.71 -9.13 60.52
N ASP A 162 15.16 -10.36 60.72
CA ASP A 162 15.15 -11.04 62.02
C ASP A 162 16.17 -10.44 63.00
N GLU A 163 17.36 -10.05 62.52
CA GLU A 163 18.44 -9.58 63.41
C GLU A 163 18.52 -8.05 63.57
N PHE A 164 18.10 -7.26 62.58
CA PHE A 164 18.32 -5.81 62.59
C PHE A 164 17.03 -5.00 62.54
N LEU A 165 16.14 -5.28 61.58
CA LEU A 165 14.96 -4.43 61.34
C LEU A 165 13.93 -4.50 62.48
N GLY A 166 13.98 -5.54 63.32
CA GLY A 166 13.14 -5.68 64.51
C GLY A 166 13.51 -4.77 65.69
N ASP A 167 14.74 -4.22 65.73
CA ASP A 167 15.18 -3.33 66.83
C ASP A 167 14.81 -1.87 66.54
N SER A 168 13.72 -1.42 67.16
CA SER A 168 13.20 -0.06 66.99
C SER A 168 14.15 1.05 67.48
N GLN A 169 15.02 0.79 68.46
CA GLN A 169 15.96 1.80 68.95
C GLN A 169 17.11 1.94 67.95
N LEU A 170 17.64 0.82 67.47
CA LEU A 170 18.68 0.80 66.44
C LEU A 170 18.22 1.46 65.13
N MET A 171 16.97 1.23 64.72
CA MET A 171 16.41 1.82 63.49
C MET A 171 16.12 3.33 63.61
N GLN A 172 15.82 3.85 64.81
CA GLN A 172 15.65 5.29 65.00
C GLN A 172 16.95 6.07 64.74
N GLU A 173 18.09 5.47 65.09
CA GLU A 173 19.43 6.02 64.85
C GLU A 173 19.89 5.78 63.40
N ASN A 174 19.38 4.75 62.73
CA ASN A 174 19.85 4.28 61.42
C ASN A 174 18.74 4.25 60.34
N LYS A 175 17.97 5.34 60.21
CA LYS A 175 16.84 5.40 59.27
C LYS A 175 17.20 5.17 57.80
N SER A 176 18.42 5.49 57.36
CA SER A 176 18.87 5.23 55.99
C SER A 176 19.06 3.74 55.71
N PHE A 177 19.52 2.97 56.72
CA PHE A 177 19.63 1.53 56.64
C PHE A 177 18.23 0.90 56.52
N GLN A 178 17.29 1.32 57.38
CA GLN A 178 15.90 0.86 57.31
C GLN A 178 15.29 1.07 55.92
N ARG A 179 15.48 2.26 55.32
CA ARG A 179 14.99 2.59 53.97
C ARG A 179 15.56 1.71 52.87
N ALA A 180 16.80 1.25 53.00
CA ALA A 180 17.43 0.39 51.99
C ALA A 180 16.73 -0.97 51.86
N PHE A 181 16.03 -1.41 52.90
CA PHE A 181 15.32 -2.70 52.96
C PHE A 181 13.78 -2.56 52.89
N GLU A 182 13.27 -1.37 52.59
CA GLU A 182 11.84 -1.17 52.30
C GLU A 182 11.41 -1.98 51.07
N PHE A 183 10.14 -2.40 51.03
CA PHE A 183 9.62 -3.36 50.06
C PHE A 183 9.81 -2.96 48.59
N ASP A 184 9.91 -1.66 48.32
CA ASP A 184 10.01 -1.11 46.98
C ASP A 184 11.46 -0.98 46.48
N SER A 185 12.48 -1.25 47.32
CA SER A 185 13.88 -0.99 46.97
C SER A 185 14.45 -1.90 45.87
N THR A 186 13.82 -3.05 45.62
CA THR A 186 14.20 -4.00 44.56
C THR A 186 13.23 -4.04 43.40
N TYR A 187 12.21 -3.18 43.40
CA TYR A 187 11.37 -3.03 42.23
C TYR A 187 12.16 -2.42 41.09
N LEU A 188 11.98 -3.02 39.91
CA LEU A 188 12.50 -2.45 38.68
C LEU A 188 11.79 -1.12 38.46
N SER A 189 12.58 -0.04 38.36
CA SER A 189 12.05 1.26 38.01
C SER A 189 11.99 1.40 36.49
N TYR A 190 10.89 1.97 36.02
CA TYR A 190 10.73 2.39 34.64
C TYR A 190 10.56 3.90 34.64
N VAL A 191 11.52 4.62 34.07
CA VAL A 191 11.47 6.07 33.89
C VAL A 191 11.24 6.35 32.42
N GLY A 192 9.99 6.62 32.05
CA GLY A 192 9.59 7.03 30.72
C GLY A 192 9.08 8.47 30.70
N ASP A 193 9.11 9.11 29.54
CA ASP A 193 8.47 10.42 29.36
C ASP A 193 6.96 10.31 29.66
N LEU A 194 6.41 11.31 30.37
CA LEU A 194 5.05 11.37 30.94
C LEU A 194 3.87 11.24 29.94
N GLY A 195 4.11 10.95 28.66
CA GLY A 195 3.11 11.07 27.60
C GLY A 195 2.57 9.77 27.00
N ASN A 196 3.38 8.73 26.78
CA ASN A 196 3.01 7.67 25.83
C ASN A 196 3.42 6.26 26.29
N TYR A 197 2.67 5.72 27.26
CA TYR A 197 2.96 4.43 27.88
C TYR A 197 2.29 3.22 27.20
N VAL A 198 1.34 3.47 26.31
CA VAL A 198 0.59 2.44 25.59
C VAL A 198 0.85 2.60 24.10
N ILE A 199 1.00 1.48 23.38
CA ILE A 199 0.84 1.49 21.91
C ILE A 199 -0.64 1.80 21.64
N ALA A 200 -0.96 3.09 21.60
CA ALA A 200 -2.31 3.57 21.40
C ALA A 200 -2.80 3.22 19.99
N LYS A 201 -4.13 3.16 19.82
CA LYS A 201 -4.74 2.76 18.55
C LYS A 201 -4.26 3.63 17.38
N ASN A 202 -4.09 4.94 17.58
CA ASN A 202 -3.54 5.86 16.58
C ASN A 202 -2.09 5.51 16.17
N HIS A 203 -1.24 5.04 17.09
CA HIS A 203 0.12 4.57 16.76
C HIS A 203 0.08 3.34 15.84
N VAL A 204 -0.85 2.41 16.11
CA VAL A 204 -1.08 1.24 15.25
C VAL A 204 -1.66 1.66 13.90
N LEU A 205 -2.69 2.51 13.89
CA LEU A 205 -3.34 2.99 12.66
C LEU A 205 -2.38 3.75 11.73
N SER A 206 -1.49 4.57 12.30
CA SER A 206 -0.42 5.22 11.55
C SER A 206 0.53 4.17 10.95
N SER A 207 0.93 3.18 11.75
CA SER A 207 1.89 2.16 11.32
C SER A 207 1.35 1.25 10.21
N ILE A 208 0.08 0.82 10.29
CA ILE A 208 -0.56 0.00 9.24
C ILE A 208 -0.76 0.77 7.92
N SER A 209 -0.74 2.11 7.97
CA SER A 209 -0.75 2.96 6.78
C SER A 209 0.66 3.28 6.26
N GLY A 210 1.69 2.60 6.77
CA GLY A 210 3.08 2.70 6.33
C GLY A 210 3.88 3.81 7.00
N ASN A 211 3.33 4.48 8.01
CA ASN A 211 3.96 5.63 8.65
C ASN A 211 4.18 5.43 10.15
N LEU A 212 5.37 5.74 10.66
CA LEU A 212 5.55 5.83 12.11
C LEU A 212 4.91 7.12 12.62
N HIS A 213 4.14 7.03 13.71
CA HIS A 213 3.51 8.20 14.31
C HIS A 213 4.61 9.17 14.79
N PRO A 214 4.47 10.51 14.64
CA PRO A 214 5.52 11.48 14.97
C PRO A 214 6.02 11.45 16.42
N GLU A 215 5.18 10.96 17.32
CA GLU A 215 5.50 10.81 18.74
C GLU A 215 6.33 9.55 19.04
N VAL A 216 6.39 8.59 18.11
CA VAL A 216 7.22 7.38 18.24
C VAL A 216 8.65 7.74 17.84
N ARG A 217 9.49 7.97 18.84
CA ARG A 217 10.90 8.28 18.66
C ARG A 217 11.75 7.02 18.79
N LYS A 218 12.77 6.88 17.93
CA LYS A 218 13.82 5.90 18.15
C LYS A 218 14.53 6.25 19.47
N PRO A 219 14.75 5.29 20.38
CA PRO A 219 15.55 5.54 21.57
C PRO A 219 16.90 6.11 21.13
N VAL A 220 17.27 7.27 21.69
CA VAL A 220 18.63 7.80 21.52
C VAL A 220 19.52 6.83 22.27
N LYS A 221 20.30 6.04 21.54
CA LYS A 221 21.39 5.28 22.16
C LYS A 221 22.47 6.30 22.50
N ASP A 222 22.68 6.52 23.79
CA ASP A 222 23.97 6.83 24.42
C ASP A 222 23.91 6.08 25.77
N VAL A 223 24.89 5.28 26.21
CA VAL A 223 26.33 5.52 26.29
C VAL A 223 27.07 4.15 26.33
N GLU A 224 28.30 4.11 25.81
CA GLU A 224 29.35 3.18 26.29
C GLU A 224 29.65 3.37 27.78
#